data_AF-A0A1H1UHT6-F1
#
_entry.id   AF-A0A1H1UHT6-F1
#
_cell.length_a   1.000
_cell.length_b   1.000
_cell.length_c   1.000
_cell.angle_alpha   90.00
_cell.angle_beta   90.00
_cell.angle_gamma   90.00
#
_symmetry.space_group_name_H-M   'P 1'
#
loop_
_entity.id
_entity.type
_entity.pdbx_description
1 polymer ?
#
loop_
_entity_poly.entity_id
_entity_poly.type
_entity_poly.pdbx_seq_one_letter_code
_entity_poly.pdbx_strand_id
1 'polypeptide(L)'
;MTWSGTENNGGTHGSATLTDQLAPGLDVSVTMETDCVNAIGNEVVYVGRITESIDPTNFLFRVGNKISLKVIDNGQGNNAPADQFGGLFISIGGFFGGEPQVCESLGQPNFSAWEGLPTTDIPAPGSVKINN
;
A
#
# COMPACT_ATOMS: atom_id res chain seq x y z
N MET A 1 1.05 -6.46 -9.08
CA MET A 1 0.44 -6.04 -7.81
C MET A 1 -1.06 -6.31 -7.82
N THR A 2 -1.62 -6.98 -6.81
CA THR A 2 -3.07 -7.23 -6.70
C THR A 2 -3.56 -6.77 -5.33
N TRP A 3 -4.34 -5.70 -5.28
CA TRP A 3 -4.84 -5.14 -4.03
C TRP A 3 -6.36 -5.36 -3.93
N SER A 4 -6.86 -5.69 -2.73
CA SER A 4 -8.29 -5.75 -2.42
C SER A 4 -8.57 -5.18 -1.04
N GLY A 5 -9.61 -4.38 -0.90
CA GLY A 5 -10.01 -3.88 0.40
C GLY A 5 -11.39 -3.29 0.35
N THR A 6 -12.02 -3.33 1.51
CA THR A 6 -13.41 -2.99 1.69
C THR A 6 -13.52 -2.04 2.87
N GLU A 7 -14.07 -0.86 2.62
CA GLU A 7 -14.53 0.00 3.68
C GLU A 7 -16.03 -0.22 3.88
N ASN A 8 -16.42 -0.57 5.11
CA ASN A 8 -17.83 -0.70 5.51
C ASN A 8 -18.06 0.03 6.85
N ASN A 9 -19.32 0.13 7.28
CA ASN A 9 -19.76 0.82 8.51
C ASN A 9 -19.14 0.28 9.84
N GLY A 10 -18.12 -0.59 9.79
CA GLY A 10 -17.32 -1.06 10.93
C GLY A 10 -15.82 -0.70 10.85
N GLY A 11 -15.41 0.15 9.89
CA GLY A 11 -14.02 0.57 9.67
C GLY A 11 -13.43 0.02 8.37
N THR A 12 -12.20 0.40 8.07
CA THR A 12 -11.48 -0.05 6.89
C THR A 12 -10.86 -1.43 7.15
N HIS A 13 -11.36 -2.48 6.49
CA HIS A 13 -10.85 -3.84 6.65
C HIS A 13 -10.54 -4.44 5.28
N GLY A 14 -9.32 -4.93 5.07
CA GLY A 14 -8.89 -5.44 3.78
C GLY A 14 -7.60 -6.25 3.85
N SER A 15 -7.30 -6.96 2.77
CA SER A 15 -6.05 -7.70 2.61
C SER A 15 -5.47 -7.40 1.24
N ALA A 16 -4.21 -7.00 1.22
CA ALA A 16 -3.50 -6.70 -0.01
C ALA A 16 -2.39 -7.70 -0.24
N THR A 17 -2.29 -8.22 -1.47
CA THR A 17 -1.17 -9.05 -1.90
C THR A 17 -0.29 -8.24 -2.85
N LEU A 18 0.85 -7.80 -2.33
CA LEU A 18 1.84 -7.13 -3.15
C LEU A 18 2.78 -8.18 -3.72
N THR A 19 2.57 -8.52 -5.00
CA THR A 19 3.54 -9.27 -5.82
C THR A 19 4.08 -8.33 -6.89
N ASP A 20 5.35 -7.96 -6.77
CA ASP A 20 6.02 -7.06 -7.72
C ASP A 20 7.55 -7.17 -7.68
N GLN A 21 8.20 -6.68 -8.74
CA GLN A 21 9.64 -6.48 -8.80
C GLN A 21 9.93 -5.00 -8.51
N LEU A 22 10.24 -4.68 -7.26
CA LEU A 22 10.45 -3.29 -6.82
C LEU A 22 11.76 -2.69 -7.33
N ALA A 23 12.73 -3.53 -7.68
CA ALA A 23 13.99 -3.18 -8.32
C ALA A 23 14.53 -4.41 -9.07
N PRO A 24 15.45 -4.26 -10.04
CA PRO A 24 16.07 -5.41 -10.70
C PRO A 24 16.67 -6.39 -9.67
N GLY A 25 16.12 -7.60 -9.60
CA GLY A 25 16.54 -8.65 -8.66
C GLY A 25 15.91 -8.59 -7.27
N LEU A 26 14.95 -7.69 -7.02
CA LEU A 26 14.15 -7.64 -5.80
C LEU A 26 12.69 -7.95 -6.11
N ASP A 27 12.39 -9.25 -6.12
CA ASP A 27 11.03 -9.74 -6.22
C ASP A 27 10.42 -9.82 -4.82
N VAL A 28 9.26 -9.22 -4.65
CA VAL A 28 8.56 -9.15 -3.36
C VAL A 28 7.19 -9.77 -3.53
N SER A 29 6.86 -10.68 -2.62
CA SER A 29 5.50 -11.19 -2.47
C SER A 29 5.11 -11.22 -1.00
N VAL A 30 4.21 -10.32 -0.62
CA VAL A 30 3.71 -10.18 0.76
C VAL A 30 2.19 -10.05 0.79
N THR A 31 1.60 -10.63 1.82
CA THR A 31 0.21 -10.38 2.21
C THR A 31 0.23 -9.44 3.41
N MET A 32 -0.57 -8.38 3.35
CA MET A 32 -0.76 -7.46 4.47
C MET A 32 -2.23 -7.35 4.86
N GLU A 33 -2.46 -7.21 6.16
CA GLU A 33 -3.75 -6.80 6.72
C GLU A 33 -3.79 -5.29 6.80
N THR A 34 -4.85 -4.68 6.26
CA THR A 34 -4.99 -3.22 6.20
C THR A 34 -5.28 -2.65 7.59
N ASP A 35 -4.46 -1.68 8.00
CA ASP A 35 -4.67 -0.88 9.21
C ASP A 35 -5.55 0.34 8.91
N CYS A 36 -5.28 1.01 7.79
CA CYS A 36 -6.03 2.17 7.34
C CYS A 36 -5.86 2.43 5.84
N VAL A 37 -6.82 3.15 5.28
CA VAL A 37 -6.77 3.67 3.91
C VAL A 37 -7.14 5.14 3.99
N ASN A 38 -6.27 6.00 3.45
CA ASN A 38 -6.58 7.42 3.34
C ASN A 38 -6.59 7.81 1.87
N ALA A 39 -7.62 8.54 1.46
CA ALA A 39 -7.78 9.01 0.10
C ALA A 39 -7.89 10.55 0.07
N ILE A 40 -7.21 11.19 -0.87
CA ILE A 40 -7.31 12.62 -1.16
C ILE A 40 -7.37 12.79 -2.67
N GLY A 41 -8.51 13.26 -3.18
CA GLY A 41 -8.74 13.34 -4.62
C GLY A 41 -8.68 11.94 -5.25
N ASN A 42 -7.75 11.75 -6.18
CA ASN A 42 -7.52 10.48 -6.86
C ASN A 42 -6.30 9.71 -6.33
N GLU A 43 -5.68 10.18 -5.24
CA GLU A 43 -4.57 9.48 -4.59
C GLU A 43 -5.06 8.73 -3.36
N VAL A 44 -4.57 7.50 -3.19
CA VAL A 44 -4.90 6.64 -2.07
C VAL A 44 -3.62 6.05 -1.48
N VAL A 45 -3.53 6.02 -0.16
CA VAL A 45 -2.45 5.33 0.55
C VAL A 45 -3.01 4.20 1.40
N TYR A 46 -2.50 2.99 1.18
CA TYR A 46 -2.78 1.81 1.98
C TYR A 46 -1.70 1.65 3.02
N VAL A 47 -2.11 1.53 4.28
CA VAL A 47 -1.21 1.13 5.36
C VAL A 47 -1.68 -0.21 5.89
N GLY A 48 -0.75 -1.12 6.08
CA GLY A 48 -1.06 -2.42 6.65
C GLY A 48 0.14 -3.13 7.25
N ARG A 49 -0.15 -4.16 8.03
CA ARG A 49 0.83 -5.02 8.67
C ARG A 49 1.03 -6.28 7.84
N ILE A 50 2.28 -6.65 7.58
CA ILE A 50 2.61 -7.89 6.88
C ILE A 50 2.20 -9.07 7.75
N THR A 51 1.31 -9.91 7.22
CA THR A 51 0.82 -11.14 7.87
C THR A 51 1.46 -12.38 7.25
N GLU A 52 1.83 -12.33 5.96
CA GLU A 52 2.54 -13.40 5.28
C GLU A 52 3.62 -12.85 4.35
N SER A 53 4.74 -13.57 4.24
CA SER A 53 5.86 -13.23 3.36
C SER A 53 6.43 -14.48 2.73
N ILE A 54 6.59 -14.48 1.41
CA ILE A 54 7.14 -15.61 0.66
C ILE A 54 8.67 -15.68 0.81
N ASP A 55 9.32 -14.54 1.10
CA ASP A 55 10.74 -14.48 1.45
C ASP A 55 10.94 -13.94 2.88
N PRO A 56 10.84 -14.80 3.91
CA PRO A 56 11.06 -14.39 5.29
C PRO A 56 12.52 -14.04 5.60
N THR A 57 13.47 -14.26 4.67
CA THR A 57 14.88 -13.85 4.84
C THR A 57 15.08 -12.38 4.54
N ASN A 58 14.16 -11.78 3.79
CA ASN A 58 14.14 -10.35 3.56
C ASN A 58 13.62 -9.62 4.81
N PHE A 59 14.55 -9.06 5.59
CA PHE A 59 14.26 -8.35 6.84
C PHE A 59 13.21 -7.23 6.70
N LEU A 60 13.14 -6.58 5.53
CA LEU A 60 12.19 -5.50 5.26
C LEU A 60 10.76 -6.04 5.11
N PHE A 61 10.59 -7.19 4.46
CA PHE A 61 9.29 -7.81 4.17
C PHE A 61 8.90 -8.89 5.17
N ARG A 62 9.43 -8.82 6.40
CA ARG A 62 9.15 -9.78 7.46
C ARG A 62 7.76 -9.54 8.07
N VAL A 63 7.08 -10.63 8.43
CA VAL A 63 5.83 -10.61 9.21
C VAL A 63 5.97 -9.69 10.42
N GLY A 64 4.98 -8.82 10.61
CA GLY A 64 4.91 -7.84 11.69
C GLY A 64 5.41 -6.43 11.32
N ASN A 65 6.20 -6.27 10.24
CA ASN A 65 6.52 -4.94 9.71
C ASN A 65 5.27 -4.30 9.07
N LYS A 66 5.26 -2.97 8.98
CA LYS A 66 4.21 -2.23 8.29
C LYS A 66 4.67 -1.77 6.92
N ILE A 67 3.74 -1.80 5.97
CA ILE A 67 3.90 -1.27 4.62
C ILE A 67 2.95 -0.09 4.45
N SER A 68 3.44 0.98 3.82
CA SER A 68 2.64 2.06 3.27
C SER A 68 2.81 2.09 1.76
N LEU A 69 1.70 2.05 1.03
CA LEU A 69 1.66 1.93 -0.42
C LEU A 69 0.81 3.07 -1.00
N LYS A 70 1.41 3.92 -1.83
CA LYS A 70 0.67 4.97 -2.55
C LYS A 70 0.23 4.48 -3.92
N VAL A 71 -1.04 4.71 -4.24
CA VAL A 71 -1.65 4.44 -5.54
C VAL A 71 -2.35 5.70 -6.02
N ILE A 72 -2.25 5.98 -7.31
CA ILE A 72 -2.97 7.04 -8.01
C ILE A 72 -4.01 6.35 -8.88
N ASP A 73 -5.29 6.50 -8.51
CA ASP A 73 -6.43 6.02 -9.26
C ASP A 73 -6.65 6.98 -10.45
N ASN A 74 -6.56 6.47 -11.68
CA ASN A 74 -6.78 7.27 -12.89
C ASN A 74 -8.20 7.10 -13.46
N GLY A 75 -9.09 6.48 -12.67
CA GLY A 75 -10.49 6.26 -13.00
C GLY A 75 -10.77 4.86 -13.55
N GLN A 76 -12.05 4.53 -13.68
CA GLN A 76 -12.52 3.21 -14.13
C GLN A 76 -13.05 3.24 -15.56
N GLY A 77 -12.85 2.13 -16.30
CA GLY A 77 -13.44 1.89 -17.63
C GLY A 77 -12.42 1.70 -18.75
N ASN A 78 -12.87 1.27 -19.93
CA ASN A 78 -12.00 0.88 -21.07
C ASN A 78 -11.10 1.99 -21.64
N ASN A 79 -11.31 3.25 -21.25
CA ASN A 79 -10.57 4.41 -21.75
C ASN A 79 -9.83 5.18 -20.64
N ALA A 80 -9.90 4.72 -19.39
CA ALA A 80 -9.15 5.35 -18.31
C ALA A 80 -7.65 4.96 -18.46
N PRO A 81 -6.71 5.90 -18.21
CA PRO A 81 -5.31 5.54 -18.06
C PRO A 81 -5.14 4.49 -16.96
N ALA A 82 -4.07 3.69 -17.02
CA ALA A 82 -3.78 2.73 -15.96
C ALA A 82 -3.59 3.46 -14.62
N ASP A 83 -4.04 2.84 -13.52
CA ASP A 83 -3.68 3.28 -12.18
C ASP A 83 -2.16 3.28 -12.03
N GLN A 84 -1.63 4.16 -11.19
CA GLN A 84 -0.19 4.28 -11.02
C GLN A 84 0.24 3.96 -9.61
N PHE A 85 1.34 3.24 -9.49
CA PHE A 85 2.04 3.03 -8.24
C PHE A 85 2.90 4.26 -7.95
N GLY A 86 2.64 4.92 -6.82
CA GLY A 86 3.29 6.17 -6.40
C GLY A 86 4.38 6.00 -5.33
N GLY A 87 4.71 4.75 -4.97
CA GLY A 87 5.80 4.43 -4.06
C GLY A 87 5.41 3.55 -2.87
N LEU A 88 6.42 3.04 -2.18
CA LEU A 88 6.28 2.16 -1.02
C LEU A 88 7.28 2.55 0.08
N PHE A 89 6.79 2.61 1.32
CA PHE A 89 7.60 2.73 2.52
C PHE A 89 7.38 1.55 3.44
N ILE A 90 8.44 1.16 4.16
CA ILE A 90 8.42 0.07 5.12
C ILE A 90 8.78 0.63 6.49
N SER A 91 7.86 0.50 7.42
CA SER A 91 8.12 0.79 8.83
C SER A 91 8.41 -0.52 9.56
N ILE A 92 9.66 -0.66 9.95
CA ILE A 92 10.15 -1.82 10.69
C ILE A 92 9.74 -1.64 12.15
N GLY A 93 8.89 -2.52 12.67
CA GLY A 93 8.44 -2.46 14.05
C GLY A 93 9.63 -2.62 15.00
N GLY A 94 10.02 -1.55 15.68
CA GLY A 94 11.08 -1.61 16.67
C GLY A 94 10.64 -2.35 17.93
N PHE A 95 11.52 -3.16 18.51
CA PHE A 95 11.38 -3.77 19.84
C PHE A 95 11.25 -2.74 20.99
N PHE A 96 11.35 -1.44 20.70
CA PHE A 96 11.44 -0.32 21.65
C PHE A 96 10.59 0.92 21.30
N GLY A 97 9.75 0.89 20.26
CA GLY A 97 8.98 2.05 19.81
C GLY A 97 7.49 1.79 19.82
N GLY A 98 6.70 2.72 20.37
CA GLY A 98 5.25 2.73 20.16
C GLY A 98 4.93 2.68 18.68
N GLU A 99 3.82 2.03 18.33
CA GLU A 99 3.38 1.88 16.94
C GLU A 99 3.39 3.26 16.27
N PRO A 100 4.25 3.51 15.27
CA PRO A 100 4.27 4.82 14.65
C PRO A 100 2.85 5.10 14.15
N GLN A 101 2.38 6.34 14.34
CA GLN A 101 1.12 6.81 13.75
C GLN A 101 1.29 6.92 12.23
N VAL A 102 1.58 5.80 11.58
CA VAL A 102 1.84 5.68 10.15
C VAL A 102 0.61 6.19 9.42
N CYS A 103 -0.59 5.83 9.86
CA CYS A 103 -1.85 6.32 9.29
C CYS A 103 -2.00 7.84 9.27
N GLU A 104 -1.53 8.55 10.29
CA GLU A 104 -1.66 10.02 10.40
C GLU A 104 -0.50 10.78 9.72
N SER A 105 0.54 10.08 9.30
CA SER A 105 1.74 10.65 8.67
C SER A 105 1.97 10.05 7.27
N LEU A 106 2.80 9.01 7.15
CA LEU A 106 3.10 8.33 5.89
C LEU A 106 1.85 7.80 5.17
N GLY A 107 0.82 7.47 5.92
CA GLY A 107 -0.48 7.02 5.45
C GLY A 107 -1.31 8.12 4.80
N GLN A 108 -0.89 9.39 4.86
CA GLN A 108 -1.60 10.49 4.20
C GLN A 108 -1.06 10.71 2.77
N PRO A 109 -1.91 10.76 1.73
CA PRO A 109 -1.46 10.95 0.35
C PRO A 109 -0.66 12.24 0.10
N ASN A 110 -0.97 13.31 0.84
CA ASN A 110 -0.31 14.61 0.78
C ASN A 110 0.94 14.72 1.68
N PHE A 111 1.40 13.62 2.28
CA PHE A 111 2.62 13.65 3.08
C PHE A 111 3.84 13.88 2.19
N SER A 112 4.71 14.83 2.57
CA SER A 112 5.85 15.27 1.75
C SER A 112 6.81 14.17 1.30
N ALA A 113 6.87 13.02 1.99
CA ALA A 113 7.71 11.89 1.56
C ALA A 113 7.27 11.25 0.23
N TRP A 114 6.03 11.52 -0.21
CA TRP A 114 5.50 11.07 -1.50
C TRP A 114 5.84 12.03 -2.65
N GLU A 115 6.28 13.25 -2.36
CA GLU A 115 6.56 14.25 -3.40
C GLU A 115 7.82 13.89 -4.19
N GLY A 116 7.72 13.92 -5.52
CA GLY A 116 8.86 13.68 -6.42
C GLY A 116 9.25 12.21 -6.60
N LEU A 117 8.50 11.26 -6.03
CA LEU A 117 8.70 9.84 -6.33
C LEU A 117 8.22 9.52 -7.76
N PRO A 118 8.98 8.70 -8.51
CA PRO A 118 8.55 8.26 -9.82
C PRO A 118 7.29 7.39 -9.70
N THR A 119 6.36 7.58 -10.63
CA THR A 119 5.19 6.72 -10.75
C THR A 119 5.40 5.66 -11.83
N THR A 120 4.74 4.51 -11.69
CA THR A 120 4.76 3.45 -12.71
C THR A 120 3.36 2.90 -12.90
N ASP A 121 2.97 2.69 -14.15
CA ASP A 121 1.66 2.15 -14.50
C ASP A 121 1.48 0.73 -13.95
N ILE A 122 0.31 0.47 -13.37
CA ILE A 122 -0.08 -0.82 -12.84
C ILE A 122 -0.83 -1.58 -13.96
N PRO A 123 -0.23 -2.64 -14.55
CA PRO A 123 -0.78 -3.30 -15.74
C PRO A 123 -2.07 -4.11 -15.48
N ALA A 124 -2.44 -4.33 -14.23
CA ALA A 124 -3.72 -4.92 -13.84
C ALA A 124 -4.23 -4.22 -12.56
N PRO A 125 -5.26 -3.38 -12.63
CA PRO A 125 -5.74 -2.66 -11.47
C PRO A 125 -6.39 -3.63 -10.48
N GLY A 126 -5.91 -3.62 -9.23
CA GLY A 126 -6.69 -4.13 -8.10
C GLY A 126 -7.73 -3.08 -7.74
N SER A 127 -9.01 -3.44 -7.72
CA SER A 127 -10.07 -2.45 -7.48
C SER A 127 -10.28 -2.16 -6.00
N VAL A 128 -10.46 -0.87 -5.69
CA VAL A 128 -10.79 -0.36 -4.37
C VAL A 128 -12.19 0.18 -4.39
N LYS A 129 -13.07 -0.37 -3.56
CA LYS A 129 -14.39 0.20 -3.36
C LYS A 129 -14.43 0.91 -2.01
N ILE A 130 -14.23 2.22 -2.05
CA ILE A 130 -14.53 3.11 -0.93
C ILE A 130 -16.02 3.43 -1.03
N ASN A 131 -16.84 2.88 -0.11
CA ASN A 131 -18.23 3.29 -0.01
C ASN A 131 -18.30 4.45 0.98
N ASN A 132 -18.53 5.67 0.49
CA ASN A 132 -18.97 6.80 1.30
C ASN A 132 -20.44 6.65 1.69
#